data_AF-A0A2N3GF66-F1
#
_entry.id   AF-A0A2N3GF66-F1
#
_cell.length_a   1.000
_cell.length_b   1.000
_cell.length_c   1.000
_cell.angle_alpha   90.00
_cell.angle_beta   90.00
_cell.angle_gamma   90.00
#
_symmetry.space_group_name_H-M   'P 1'
#
loop_
_entity.id
_entity.type
_entity.pdbx_description
1 polymer ?
#
loop_
_entity_poly.entity_id
_entity_poly.type
_entity_poly.pdbx_seq_one_letter_code
_entity_poly.pdbx_strand_id
1 'polypeptide(L)' 'MDILHVDCATCQARGPACGDCVISVLLGPIGSEVELDDQEQAALAAMAGSGLLPPLRLVVGQ' A
#
# COMPACT_ATOMS: atom_id res chain seq x y z
N MET A 1 -23.05 7.42 -19.72
CA MET A 1 -22.78 7.66 -18.29
C MET A 1 -21.31 7.46 -18.12
N ASP A 2 -20.59 8.52 -17.80
CA ASP A 2 -19.14 8.50 -17.77
C ASP A 2 -18.65 7.99 -16.41
N ILE A 3 -17.71 7.04 -16.44
CA ILE A 3 -17.08 6.47 -15.25
C ILE A 3 -15.69 7.05 -15.14
N LEU A 4 -15.40 7.68 -13.99
CA LEU A 4 -14.06 8.14 -13.66
C LEU A 4 -13.26 6.98 -13.06
N HIS A 5 -12.14 6.62 -13.68
CA HIS A 5 -11.23 5.60 -13.19
C HIS A 5 -9.98 6.26 -12.59
N VAL A 6 -9.64 5.91 -11.34
CA VAL A 6 -8.46 6.43 -10.65
C VAL A 6 -7.46 5.30 -10.48
N ASP A 7 -6.33 5.38 -11.17
CA ASP A 7 -5.24 4.41 -11.06
C ASP A 7 -4.17 4.89 -10.08
N CYS A 8 -4.34 4.53 -8.81
CA CYS A 8 -3.35 4.79 -7.78
C CYS A 8 -2.06 3.98 -7.96
N ALA A 9 -2.05 2.91 -8.77
CA ALA A 9 -0.87 2.08 -8.97
C ALA A 9 0.18 2.77 -9.86
N THR A 10 -0.26 3.54 -10.86
CA THR A 10 0.61 4.29 -11.79
C THR A 10 0.61 5.81 -11.57
N CYS A 11 -0.08 6.29 -10.53
CA CYS A 11 -0.12 7.70 -10.17
C CYS A 11 1.28 8.28 -9.92
N GLN A 12 1.69 9.27 -10.70
CA GLN A 12 3.00 9.92 -10.61
C GLN A 12 3.20 10.71 -9.32
N ALA A 13 2.11 11.14 -8.68
CA ALA A 13 2.15 11.86 -7.40
C ALA A 13 2.03 10.93 -6.18
N ARG A 14 1.96 9.60 -6.39
CA ARG A 14 1.83 8.61 -5.31
C ARG A 14 2.99 8.72 -4.33
N GLY A 15 2.67 8.73 -3.04
CA GLY A 15 3.60 9.01 -1.95
C GLY A 15 3.47 10.47 -1.51
N PRO A 16 4.18 11.43 -2.15
CA PRO A 16 4.19 12.83 -1.72
C PRO A 16 2.82 13.49 -1.60
N ALA A 17 1.88 13.15 -2.49
CA ALA A 17 0.53 13.71 -2.52
C ALA A 17 -0.54 12.74 -1.97
N CYS A 18 -0.16 11.62 -1.36
CA CYS A 18 -1.16 10.68 -0.83
C CYS A 18 -1.80 11.20 0.46
N GLY A 19 -1.13 12.08 1.22
CA GLY A 19 -1.64 12.65 2.47
C GLY A 19 -2.82 13.62 2.27
N ASP A 20 -2.91 14.27 1.12
CA ASP A 20 -3.95 15.23 0.74
C ASP A 20 -4.82 14.75 -0.45
N CYS A 21 -4.62 13.51 -0.91
CA CYS A 21 -5.41 12.92 -1.98
C CYS A 21 -6.86 12.64 -1.55
N VAL A 22 -7.84 13.03 -2.38
CA VAL A 22 -9.27 12.74 -2.18
C VAL A 22 -9.56 11.25 -1.97
N ILE A 23 -8.78 10.35 -2.59
CA ILE A 23 -8.95 8.90 -2.40
C ILE A 23 -8.61 8.48 -0.97
N SER A 24 -7.51 8.99 -0.40
CA SER A 24 -7.13 8.72 0.99
C SER A 24 -8.15 9.29 1.99
N VAL A 25 -8.77 10.44 1.67
CA VAL A 25 -9.86 11.01 2.48
C VAL A 25 -11.08 10.09 2.49
N LEU A 26 -11.44 9.53 1.33
CA LEU A 26 -12.65 8.71 1.19
C LEU A 26 -12.48 7.27 1.72
N LEU A 27 -11.31 6.67 1.54
CA LEU A 27 -11.06 5.26 1.86
C LEU A 27 -10.23 5.05 3.13
N GLY A 28 -9.82 6.13 3.78
CA GLY A 28 -8.92 6.11 4.93
C GLY A 28 -7.45 6.28 4.53
N PRO A 29 -6.59 6.69 5.47
CA PRO A 29 -5.18 6.91 5.20
C PRO A 29 -4.57 5.62 4.63
N ILE A 30 -3.87 5.77 3.50
CA ILE A 30 -2.87 4.79 3.10
C ILE A 30 -1.70 5.02 4.08
N GLY A 31 -1.82 4.42 5.27
CA GLY A 31 -1.02 4.74 6.45
C GLY A 31 0.47 4.84 6.14
N SER A 32 1.09 5.88 6.68
CA SER A 32 2.44 6.35 6.38
C SER A 32 3.56 5.41 6.86
N GLU A 33 3.27 4.48 7.76
CA GLU A 33 4.22 3.47 8.21
C GLU A 33 3.49 2.34 8.95
N VAL A 34 3.95 1.11 8.75
CA VAL A 34 3.53 -0.08 9.51
C VAL A 34 4.82 -0.70 10.04
N GLU A 35 4.97 -0.73 11.36
CA GLU A 35 6.05 -1.46 11.99
C GLU A 35 5.70 -2.95 11.98
N LEU A 36 6.64 -3.76 11.49
CA LEU A 36 6.50 -5.21 11.42
C LEU A 36 7.70 -5.84 12.12
N ASP A 37 7.45 -6.65 13.12
CA ASP A 37 8.52 -7.45 13.73
C ASP A 37 8.96 -8.61 12.81
N ASP A 38 10.01 -9.32 13.21
CA ASP A 38 10.56 -10.42 12.42
C ASP A 38 9.55 -11.56 12.17
N GLN A 39 8.66 -11.83 13.14
CA GLN A 39 7.64 -12.87 13.03
C GLN A 39 6.55 -12.45 12.04
N GLU A 40 6.11 -11.20 12.11
CA GLU A 40 5.10 -10.61 11.22
C GLU A 40 5.62 -10.54 9.78
N GLN A 41 6.87 -10.11 9.58
CA GLN A 41 7.52 -10.13 8.27
C GLN A 41 7.59 -11.55 7.69
N ALA A 42 7.96 -12.54 8.51
CA ALA A 42 8.03 -13.94 8.09
C ALA A 42 6.64 -14.50 7.73
N ALA A 43 5.61 -14.16 8.50
CA ALA A 43 4.24 -14.57 8.24
C ALA A 43 3.73 -14.01 6.89
N LEU A 44 3.93 -12.69 6.66
CA LEU A 44 3.56 -12.06 5.40
C LEU A 44 4.31 -12.68 4.21
N ALA A 45 5.62 -12.96 4.37
CA ALA A 45 6.42 -13.60 3.34
C ALA A 45 5.91 -15.01 3.00
N ALA A 46 5.48 -15.79 3.98
CA ALA A 46 4.87 -17.11 3.75
C ALA A 46 3.54 -17.01 3.00
N MET A 47 2.70 -16.02 3.33
CA MET A 47 1.44 -15.80 2.61
C MET A 47 1.68 -15.34 1.16
N ALA A 48 2.69 -14.50 0.92
CA ALA A 48 3.06 -14.09 -0.44
C ALA A 48 3.67 -15.27 -1.23
N GLY A 49 4.54 -16.07 -0.62
CA GLY A 49 5.14 -17.25 -1.24
C GLY A 49 4.12 -18.35 -1.58
N SER A 50 2.97 -18.38 -0.91
CA SER A 50 1.85 -19.27 -1.22
C SER A 50 0.79 -18.65 -2.16
N GLY A 51 0.95 -17.39 -2.54
CA GLY A 51 0.02 -16.69 -3.46
C GLY A 51 -1.25 -16.14 -2.81
N LEU A 52 -1.35 -16.16 -1.47
CA LEU A 52 -2.45 -15.54 -0.73
C LEU A 52 -2.34 -14.03 -0.67
N LEU A 53 -1.11 -13.50 -0.80
CA LEU A 53 -0.84 -12.07 -0.97
C LEU A 53 -0.11 -11.79 -2.28
N PRO A 54 -0.26 -10.58 -2.84
CA PRO A 54 0.63 -10.09 -3.89
C PRO A 54 2.11 -10.03 -3.43
N PRO A 55 3.07 -9.94 -4.37
CA PRO A 55 4.48 -9.80 -4.03
C PRO A 55 4.72 -8.59 -3.11
N LEU A 56 5.30 -8.86 -1.95
CA LEU A 56 5.61 -7.83 -0.96
C LEU A 56 6.69 -6.88 -1.49
N ARG A 57 6.52 -5.59 -1.19
CA ARG A 57 7.47 -4.52 -1.51
C ARG A 57 7.82 -3.77 -0.23
N LEU A 58 8.23 -4.52 0.79
CA LEU A 58 8.62 -3.96 2.07
C LEU A 58 9.87 -3.11 1.88
N VAL A 59 9.91 -1.97 2.56
CA VAL A 59 11.08 -1.09 2.66
C VAL A 59 11.46 -1.03 4.13
N VAL A 60 12.77 -1.01 4.42
CA VAL A 60 13.25 -0.79 5.78
C VAL A 60 13.06 0.70 6.08
N GLY A 61 12.22 1.02 7.06
CA GLY A 61 12.08 2.39 7.60
C GLY A 61 13.40 2.85 8.23
N GLN A 62 13.66 4.16 8.19
CA GLN A 62 14.84 4.76 8.83
C GLN A 62 14.56 5.12 10.28
#